data_AF-A0A930F255-F1
#
_entry.id   AF-A0A930F255-F1
#
_cell.length_a   1.000
_cell.length_b   1.000
_cell.length_c   1.000
_cell.angle_alpha   90.00
_cell.angle_beta   90.00
_cell.angle_gamma   90.00
#
_symmetry.space_group_name_H-M   'P 1'
#
loop_
_entity.id
_entity.type
_entity.pdbx_description
1 polymer ?
#
loop_
_entity_poly.entity_id
_entity_poly.type
_entity_poly.pdbx_seq_one_letter_code
_entity_poly.pdbx_strand_id
1 'polypeptide(L)'
;MNYTYILECEDHTYYTGWTNDLEKRFQAHQSGKGAKYTKSHRPLRIAYFEMHATKKEAMRREWRIKQMTKKEKAQLIKSPLTNVELFDKEKFKRAKFNRGLHILYAPSSGKVIMEMNDVTAEILCKDEKFIELPVQNNEDWETHEPVINRNGDSFSVNIASDDHPMDGDHHIAFVILQYEKGYRVVYFDEGEKPEVKFYQDEPVIAVYAYCNQHGLWCIEA
;
A
#
# COMPACT_ATOMS: atom_id res chain seq x y z
N MET A 1 -3.27 -15.17 -15.26
CA MET A 1 -3.16 -14.13 -14.22
C MET A 1 -3.53 -12.80 -14.85
N ASN A 2 -4.23 -11.92 -14.14
CA ASN A 2 -4.63 -10.60 -14.66
C ASN A 2 -3.93 -9.51 -13.84
N TYR A 3 -3.65 -8.38 -14.45
CA TYR A 3 -2.91 -7.28 -13.84
C TYR A 3 -3.66 -5.97 -13.99
N THR A 4 -3.69 -5.18 -12.93
CA THR A 4 -3.98 -3.74 -13.00
C THR A 4 -2.66 -3.01 -12.85
N TYR A 5 -2.42 -1.94 -13.60
CA TYR A 5 -1.13 -1.24 -13.56
C TYR A 5 -1.28 0.27 -13.71
N ILE A 6 -0.27 0.99 -13.21
CA ILE A 6 -0.06 2.41 -13.45
C ILE A 6 1.28 2.57 -14.16
N LEU A 7 1.28 3.32 -15.25
CA LEU A 7 2.49 3.78 -15.93
C LEU A 7 2.75 5.24 -15.56
N GLU A 8 4.01 5.56 -15.34
CA GLU A 8 4.48 6.95 -15.31
C GLU A 8 4.95 7.34 -16.71
N CYS A 9 4.38 8.43 -17.21
CA CYS A 9 4.72 8.98 -18.53
C CYS A 9 5.79 10.07 -18.43
N GLU A 10 6.42 10.40 -19.57
CA GLU A 10 7.47 11.42 -19.68
C GLU A 10 7.07 12.82 -19.15
N ASP A 11 5.77 13.14 -19.16
CA ASP A 11 5.21 14.39 -18.65
C ASP A 11 4.77 14.31 -17.18
N HIS A 12 5.22 13.29 -16.45
CA HIS A 12 4.85 13.01 -15.06
C HIS A 12 3.33 12.82 -14.85
N THR A 13 2.62 12.42 -15.91
CA THR A 13 1.22 11.95 -15.80
C THR A 13 1.17 10.45 -15.55
N TYR A 14 0.01 9.99 -15.11
CA TYR A 14 -0.24 8.59 -14.81
C TYR A 14 -1.29 8.00 -15.74
N TYR A 15 -0.92 6.92 -16.43
CA TYR A 15 -1.85 6.10 -17.20
C TYR A 15 -2.20 4.83 -16.42
N THR A 16 -3.48 4.50 -16.35
CA THR A 16 -3.97 3.28 -15.67
C THR A 16 -4.59 2.33 -16.69
N GLY A 17 -4.20 1.06 -16.62
CA GLY A 17 -4.73 0.01 -17.49
C GLY A 17 -4.83 -1.33 -16.78
N TRP A 18 -5.37 -2.32 -17.50
CA TRP A 18 -5.30 -3.73 -17.11
C TRP A 18 -4.84 -4.60 -18.29
N THR A 19 -4.32 -5.78 -18.00
CA THR A 19 -3.82 -6.74 -19.00
C THR A 19 -3.68 -8.13 -18.40
N ASN A 20 -3.58 -9.18 -19.23
CA ASN A 20 -3.19 -10.52 -18.80
C ASN A 20 -1.68 -10.79 -18.97
N ASP A 21 -0.98 -9.87 -19.63
CA ASP A 21 0.46 -9.91 -19.89
C ASP A 21 1.00 -8.48 -19.74
N LEU A 22 1.67 -8.20 -18.61
CA LEU A 22 2.10 -6.86 -18.24
C LEU A 22 3.28 -6.38 -19.09
N GLU A 23 4.27 -7.24 -19.31
CA GLU A 23 5.47 -6.91 -20.08
C GLU A 23 5.12 -6.61 -21.54
N LYS A 24 4.39 -7.53 -22.18
CA LYS A 24 3.97 -7.34 -23.58
C LYS A 24 3.14 -6.07 -23.75
N ARG A 25 2.29 -5.76 -22.77
CA ARG A 25 1.45 -4.55 -22.81
C ARG A 25 2.29 -3.29 -22.66
N PHE A 26 3.26 -3.27 -21.74
CA PHE A 26 4.17 -2.15 -21.55
C PHE A 26 5.01 -1.89 -22.82
N GLN A 27 5.58 -2.93 -23.43
CA GLN A 27 6.31 -2.81 -24.70
C GLN A 27 5.45 -2.23 -25.82
N ALA A 28 4.19 -2.67 -25.93
CA ALA A 28 3.25 -2.10 -26.91
C ALA A 28 3.01 -0.61 -26.67
N HIS A 29 2.91 -0.17 -25.42
CA HIS A 29 2.82 1.26 -25.10
C HIS A 29 4.10 2.02 -25.50
N GLN A 30 5.27 1.50 -25.17
CA GLN A 30 6.55 2.12 -25.52
C GLN A 30 6.78 2.22 -27.04
N SER A 31 6.24 1.27 -27.81
CA SER A 31 6.31 1.25 -29.27
C SER A 31 5.19 2.03 -29.96
N GLY A 32 4.38 2.80 -29.22
CA GLY A 32 3.26 3.59 -29.77
C GLY A 32 2.06 2.77 -30.29
N LYS A 33 2.03 1.46 -30.02
CA LYS A 33 0.94 0.52 -30.37
C LYS A 33 -0.03 0.27 -29.21
N GLY A 34 0.16 0.97 -28.08
CA GLY A 34 -0.69 0.89 -26.91
C GLY A 34 -1.93 1.77 -26.99
N ALA A 35 -2.38 2.29 -25.86
CA ALA A 35 -3.54 3.18 -25.80
C ALA A 35 -3.29 4.51 -26.52
N LYS A 36 -4.37 5.13 -27.02
CA LYS A 36 -4.32 6.46 -27.67
C LYS A 36 -3.61 7.49 -26.78
N TYR A 37 -3.92 7.50 -25.48
CA TYR A 37 -3.30 8.41 -24.52
C TYR A 37 -1.77 8.26 -24.46
N THR A 38 -1.27 7.03 -24.34
CA THR A 38 0.16 6.74 -24.22
C THR A 38 0.96 6.95 -25.52
N LYS A 39 0.27 7.13 -26.65
CA LYS A 39 0.93 7.46 -27.91
C LYS A 39 1.45 8.90 -27.92
N SER A 40 0.72 9.81 -27.26
CA SER A 40 1.13 11.21 -27.08
C SER A 40 1.87 11.46 -25.76
N HIS A 41 1.72 10.56 -24.78
CA HIS A 41 2.38 10.62 -23.47
C HIS A 41 3.15 9.32 -23.25
N ARG A 42 4.38 9.26 -23.73
CA ARG A 42 5.13 8.02 -23.78
C ARG A 42 5.44 7.51 -22.36
N PRO A 43 5.16 6.23 -22.05
CA PRO A 43 5.49 5.66 -20.75
C PRO A 43 7.01 5.48 -20.55
N LEU A 44 7.50 5.96 -19.41
CA LEU A 44 8.88 5.75 -18.95
C LEU A 44 9.03 4.39 -18.27
N ARG A 45 8.11 4.07 -17.36
CA ARG A 45 8.18 2.87 -16.52
C ARG A 45 6.81 2.42 -16.04
N ILE A 46 6.74 1.17 -15.58
CA ILE A 46 5.63 0.68 -14.77
C ILE A 46 5.85 1.21 -13.35
N ALA A 47 5.04 2.15 -12.92
CA ALA A 47 5.14 2.75 -11.58
C ALA A 47 4.50 1.86 -10.51
N TYR A 48 3.51 1.04 -10.90
CA TYR A 48 2.73 0.20 -10.00
C TYR A 48 2.04 -0.94 -10.75
N PHE A 49 1.86 -2.10 -10.12
CA PHE A 49 0.94 -3.14 -10.59
C PHE A 49 0.37 -3.99 -9.46
N GLU A 50 -0.82 -4.55 -9.67
CA GLU A 50 -1.51 -5.52 -8.80
C GLU A 50 -1.84 -6.78 -9.60
N MET A 51 -1.89 -7.93 -8.94
CA MET A 51 -2.29 -9.21 -9.53
C MET A 51 -3.71 -9.59 -9.12
N HIS A 52 -4.49 -10.13 -10.05
CA HIS A 52 -5.86 -10.57 -9.82
C HIS A 52 -6.13 -11.94 -10.43
N ALA A 53 -6.94 -12.74 -9.73
CA ALA A 53 -7.33 -14.07 -10.18
C ALA A 53 -8.17 -13.99 -11.46
N THR A 54 -9.09 -13.03 -11.53
CA THR A 54 -10.05 -12.88 -12.62
C THR A 54 -9.89 -11.56 -13.39
N LYS A 55 -10.33 -11.57 -14.65
CA LYS A 55 -10.41 -10.36 -15.48
C LYS A 55 -11.36 -9.32 -14.88
N LYS A 56 -12.46 -9.77 -14.26
CA LYS A 56 -13.50 -8.89 -13.69
C LYS A 56 -12.94 -8.07 -12.54
N GLU A 57 -12.14 -8.69 -11.67
CA GLU A 57 -11.43 -7.99 -10.58
C GLU A 57 -10.46 -6.94 -11.11
N ALA A 58 -9.62 -7.30 -12.08
CA ALA A 58 -8.67 -6.36 -12.69
C ALA A 58 -9.37 -5.16 -13.34
N MET A 59 -10.48 -5.38 -14.05
CA MET A 59 -11.26 -4.30 -14.65
C MET A 59 -11.94 -3.41 -13.60
N ARG A 60 -12.49 -4.00 -12.52
CA ARG A 60 -13.09 -3.24 -11.41
C ARG A 60 -12.03 -2.39 -10.72
N ARG A 61 -10.83 -2.94 -10.52
CA ARG A 61 -9.71 -2.23 -9.92
C ARG A 61 -9.18 -1.12 -10.83
N GLU A 62 -9.04 -1.36 -12.13
CA GLU A 62 -8.68 -0.34 -13.12
C GLU A 62 -9.67 0.84 -13.08
N TRP A 63 -10.98 0.54 -13.07
CA TRP A 63 -12.02 1.57 -12.98
C TRP A 63 -11.88 2.41 -11.69
N ARG A 64 -11.67 1.75 -10.53
CA ARG A 64 -11.44 2.42 -9.25
C ARG A 64 -10.21 3.33 -9.29
N ILE A 65 -9.06 2.83 -9.77
CA ILE A 65 -7.84 3.63 -9.86
C ILE A 65 -8.00 4.81 -10.83
N LYS A 66 -8.81 4.68 -11.89
CA LYS A 66 -9.11 5.80 -12.79
C LYS A 66 -9.89 6.93 -12.10
N GLN A 67 -10.66 6.64 -11.05
CA GLN A 67 -11.35 7.66 -10.24
C GLN A 67 -10.41 8.36 -9.24
N MET A 68 -9.23 7.80 -8.97
CA MET A 68 -8.26 8.40 -8.03
C MET A 68 -7.62 9.66 -8.63
N THR A 69 -7.43 10.66 -7.77
CA THR A 69 -6.66 11.86 -8.04
C THR A 69 -5.18 11.53 -8.30
N LYS A 70 -4.43 12.49 -8.86
CA LYS A 70 -2.98 12.33 -9.06
C LYS A 70 -2.25 12.05 -7.75
N LYS A 71 -2.66 12.73 -6.66
CA LYS A 71 -2.10 12.56 -5.32
C LYS A 71 -2.32 11.16 -4.78
N GLU A 72 -3.56 10.66 -4.83
CA GLU A 72 -3.90 9.31 -4.37
C GLU A 72 -3.18 8.23 -5.20
N LYS A 73 -3.00 8.44 -6.52
CA LYS A 73 -2.19 7.53 -7.36
C LYS A 73 -0.72 7.55 -6.98
N ALA A 74 -0.15 8.72 -6.69
CA ALA A 74 1.22 8.84 -6.21
C ALA A 74 1.40 8.12 -4.86
N GLN A 75 0.45 8.29 -3.93
CA GLN A 75 0.45 7.53 -2.67
C GLN A 75 0.30 6.02 -2.90
N LEU A 76 -0.53 5.58 -3.85
CA LEU A 76 -0.64 4.16 -4.22
C LEU A 76 0.68 3.61 -4.81
N ILE A 77 1.41 4.41 -5.58
CA ILE A 77 2.73 4.06 -6.14
C ILE A 77 3.80 4.01 -5.03
N LYS A 78 3.77 4.94 -4.06
CA LYS A 78 4.66 4.99 -2.89
C LYS A 78 4.36 3.90 -1.86
N SER A 79 3.09 3.50 -1.75
CA SER A 79 2.60 2.43 -0.89
C SER A 79 3.22 1.11 -1.34
N PRO A 80 4.00 0.41 -0.50
CA PRO A 80 4.56 -0.88 -0.84
C PRO A 80 3.45 -1.92 -0.77
N LEU A 81 2.67 -1.97 -1.83
CA LEU A 81 2.22 -3.25 -2.37
C LEU A 81 3.25 -3.83 -3.35
N THR A 82 4.37 -3.13 -3.54
CA THR A 82 5.26 -3.33 -4.67
C THR A 82 6.55 -4.08 -4.37
N ASN A 83 6.85 -4.47 -3.13
CA ASN A 83 8.01 -5.33 -2.83
C ASN A 83 7.78 -6.13 -1.53
N VAL A 84 6.87 -7.09 -1.54
CA VAL A 84 7.25 -8.35 -0.89
C VAL A 84 8.08 -9.03 -1.97
N GLU A 85 9.40 -9.10 -1.78
CA GLU A 85 10.16 -10.16 -2.44
C GLU A 85 9.58 -11.48 -1.94
N LEU A 86 8.54 -11.95 -2.62
CA LEU A 86 7.96 -13.25 -2.37
C LEU A 86 8.99 -14.26 -2.85
N PHE A 87 9.85 -14.69 -1.92
CA PHE A 87 10.85 -15.73 -2.17
C PHE A 87 10.20 -17.03 -2.67
N ASP A 88 8.89 -17.24 -2.44
CA ASP A 88 8.17 -18.40 -2.95
C ASP A 88 6.65 -18.16 -3.06
N LYS A 89 6.13 -18.09 -4.29
CA LYS A 89 4.70 -17.94 -4.62
C LYS A 89 3.86 -19.13 -4.16
N GLU A 90 4.44 -20.33 -4.03
CA GLU A 90 3.74 -21.53 -3.56
C GLU A 90 3.67 -21.58 -2.04
N LYS A 91 4.67 -21.05 -1.31
CA LYS A 91 4.58 -20.85 0.14
C LYS A 91 3.51 -19.83 0.50
N PHE A 92 3.41 -18.71 -0.22
CA PHE A 92 2.43 -17.67 0.06
C PHE A 92 0.97 -18.15 -0.07
N LYS A 93 0.67 -19.02 -1.04
CA LYS A 93 -0.67 -19.64 -1.18
C LYS A 93 -1.10 -20.45 0.04
N ARG A 94 -0.14 -20.95 0.83
CA ARG A 94 -0.35 -21.78 2.02
C ARG A 94 -0.08 -21.04 3.33
N ALA A 95 0.44 -19.82 3.24
CA ALA A 95 0.79 -19.02 4.41
C ALA A 95 -0.48 -18.67 5.18
N LYS A 96 -0.45 -18.93 6.49
CA LYS A 96 -1.50 -18.46 7.41
C LYS A 96 -1.05 -17.12 7.95
N PHE A 97 -1.80 -16.07 7.64
CA PHE A 97 -1.57 -14.76 8.24
C PHE A 97 -1.94 -14.83 9.72
N ASN A 98 -0.99 -14.52 10.58
CA ASN A 98 -1.27 -14.34 11.99
C ASN A 98 -2.05 -13.04 12.18
N ARG A 99 -2.99 -13.00 13.13
CA ARG A 99 -3.70 -11.75 13.45
C ARG A 99 -2.76 -10.70 14.05
N GLY A 100 -1.78 -11.13 14.85
CA GLY A 100 -0.70 -10.25 15.29
C GLY A 100 0.42 -10.21 14.25
N LEU A 101 0.56 -9.08 13.54
CA LEU A 101 1.73 -8.83 12.68
C LEU A 101 2.94 -8.49 13.55
N HIS A 102 4.05 -9.19 13.34
CA HIS A 102 5.36 -8.76 13.86
C HIS A 102 5.94 -7.75 12.86
N ILE A 103 6.06 -6.49 13.29
CA ILE A 103 6.39 -5.36 12.42
C ILE A 103 7.80 -4.89 12.75
N LEU A 104 8.65 -4.87 11.73
CA LEU A 104 10.02 -4.40 11.81
C LEU A 104 10.17 -3.13 10.97
N TYR A 105 10.79 -2.11 11.53
CA TYR A 105 10.96 -0.78 10.93
C TYR A 105 12.43 -0.37 10.87
N ALA A 106 12.86 0.20 9.76
CA ALA A 106 14.20 0.78 9.59
C ALA A 106 14.12 2.32 9.67
N PRO A 107 14.52 2.95 10.78
CA PRO A 107 14.41 4.41 10.95
C PRO A 107 15.20 5.22 9.91
N SER A 108 16.29 4.65 9.39
CA SER A 108 17.15 5.32 8.40
C SER A 108 16.51 5.45 7.02
N SER A 109 15.67 4.49 6.63
CA SER A 109 15.08 4.40 5.28
C SER A 109 13.56 4.54 5.27
N GLY A 110 12.93 4.50 6.45
CA GLY A 110 11.48 4.46 6.60
C GLY A 110 10.86 3.11 6.23
N LYS A 111 11.66 2.08 5.90
CA LYS A 111 11.12 0.79 5.43
C LYS A 111 10.44 0.01 6.55
N VAL A 112 9.29 -0.55 6.21
CA VAL A 112 8.53 -1.48 7.06
C VAL A 112 8.55 -2.87 6.43
N ILE A 113 8.86 -3.89 7.23
CA ILE A 113 8.78 -5.30 6.86
C ILE A 113 7.95 -6.05 7.91
N MET A 114 7.26 -7.11 7.49
CA MET A 114 6.47 -7.94 8.40
C MET A 114 6.94 -9.38 8.38
N GLU A 115 7.08 -9.97 9.58
CA GLU A 115 7.31 -11.40 9.70
C GLU A 115 5.97 -12.15 9.58
N MET A 116 5.93 -13.15 8.70
CA MET A 116 4.79 -14.05 8.55
C MET A 116 5.17 -15.41 9.15
N ASN A 117 4.27 -16.02 9.94
CA ASN A 117 4.49 -17.34 10.55
C ASN A 117 5.11 -18.33 9.54
N ASP A 118 6.27 -18.88 9.92
CA ASP A 118 7.07 -19.89 9.18
C ASP A 118 7.67 -19.45 7.83
N VAL A 119 7.57 -18.18 7.46
CA VAL A 119 8.33 -17.58 6.37
C VAL A 119 8.99 -16.32 6.89
N THR A 120 10.18 -16.49 7.46
CA THR A 120 11.13 -15.39 7.58
C THR A 120 11.34 -14.89 6.15
N ALA A 121 10.74 -13.75 5.81
CA ALA A 121 11.24 -12.99 4.67
C ALA A 121 12.63 -12.53 5.11
N GLU A 122 13.65 -13.35 4.84
CA GLU A 122 15.04 -12.97 5.01
C GLU A 122 15.30 -11.83 4.02
N ILE A 123 15.12 -10.59 4.52
CA ILE A 123 15.29 -9.40 3.71
C ILE A 123 16.76 -9.01 3.78
N LEU A 124 17.46 -9.24 2.67
CA LEU A 124 18.78 -8.71 2.38
C LEU A 124 18.70 -7.18 2.16
N CYS A 125 18.51 -6.41 3.23
CA CYS A 125 18.94 -5.01 3.24
C CYS A 125 20.33 -4.99 3.88
N LYS A 126 21.38 -5.13 3.05
CA LYS A 126 22.73 -5.51 3.52
C LYS A 126 23.42 -4.56 4.51
N ASP A 127 22.83 -3.41 4.83
CA ASP A 127 23.41 -2.42 5.77
C ASP A 127 22.35 -1.67 6.62
N GLU A 128 21.09 -2.11 6.66
CA GLU A 128 20.03 -1.41 7.42
C GLU A 128 19.70 -2.13 8.74
N LYS A 129 19.60 -1.36 9.83
CA LYS A 129 19.18 -1.86 11.14
C LYS A 129 17.66 -1.73 11.28
N PHE A 130 16.99 -2.86 11.49
CA PHE A 130 15.57 -2.91 11.81
C PHE A 130 15.36 -2.96 13.32
N ILE A 131 14.31 -2.28 13.78
CA ILE A 131 13.79 -2.36 15.15
C ILE A 131 12.38 -2.95 15.11
N GLU A 132 12.05 -3.74 16.12
CA GLU A 132 10.67 -4.19 16.32
C GLU A 132 9.80 -3.03 16.79
N LEU A 133 8.60 -2.93 16.21
CA LEU A 133 7.57 -1.99 16.62
C LEU A 133 6.49 -2.74 17.41
N PRO A 134 6.57 -2.78 18.75
CA PRO A 134 5.51 -3.35 19.56
C PRO A 134 4.28 -2.45 19.51
N VAL A 135 3.10 -3.09 19.42
CA VAL A 135 1.82 -2.40 19.59
C VAL A 135 1.73 -1.86 21.01
N GLN A 136 1.44 -0.56 21.13
CA GLN A 136 1.27 0.12 22.40
C GLN A 136 -0.07 -0.29 23.06
N ASN A 137 -0.07 -0.40 24.39
CA ASN A 137 -1.23 -0.80 25.20
C ASN A 137 -1.56 0.24 26.30
N ASN A 138 -1.12 1.49 26.15
CA ASN A 138 -1.24 2.55 27.16
C ASN A 138 -2.50 3.43 26.96
N GLU A 139 -2.94 4.08 28.04
CA GLU A 139 -4.23 4.78 28.18
C GLU A 139 -4.31 6.18 27.51
N ASP A 140 -3.39 6.54 26.61
CA ASP A 140 -3.47 7.79 25.82
C ASP A 140 -4.15 7.55 24.46
N TRP A 141 -5.40 7.07 24.53
CA TRP A 141 -6.14 6.43 23.42
C TRP A 141 -6.75 7.39 22.39
N GLU A 142 -7.04 8.64 22.74
CA GLU A 142 -7.94 9.49 21.94
C GLU A 142 -7.33 10.04 20.62
N THR A 143 -6.01 10.11 20.48
CA THR A 143 -5.34 10.79 19.34
C THR A 143 -4.50 9.90 18.44
N HIS A 144 -4.56 8.56 18.57
CA HIS A 144 -3.75 7.67 17.72
C HIS A 144 -4.53 6.47 17.17
N GLU A 145 -5.71 6.19 17.72
CA GLU A 145 -6.52 5.06 17.28
C GLU A 145 -7.01 5.27 15.84
N PRO A 146 -6.81 4.29 14.93
CA PRO A 146 -7.39 4.36 13.61
C PRO A 146 -8.92 4.20 13.68
N VAL A 147 -9.66 5.14 13.11
CA VAL A 147 -11.11 5.10 12.98
C VAL A 147 -11.49 4.58 11.59
N ILE A 148 -12.12 3.41 11.56
CA ILE A 148 -12.59 2.76 10.33
C ILE A 148 -14.03 3.20 10.02
N ASN A 149 -14.22 3.96 8.95
CA ASN A 149 -15.53 4.36 8.45
C ASN A 149 -15.92 3.49 7.26
N ARG A 150 -17.12 2.88 7.30
CA ARG A 150 -17.64 2.00 6.24
C ARG A 150 -18.81 2.66 5.50
N ASN A 151 -18.73 2.71 4.17
CA ASN A 151 -19.83 3.19 3.31
C ASN A 151 -19.94 2.34 2.04
N GLY A 152 -20.78 1.30 2.08
CA GLY A 152 -20.93 0.34 0.99
C GLY A 152 -19.62 -0.39 0.69
N ASP A 153 -19.15 -0.33 -0.56
CA ASP A 153 -17.86 -0.88 -1.02
C ASP A 153 -16.64 0.03 -0.73
N SER A 154 -16.86 1.14 -0.02
CA SER A 154 -15.82 2.12 0.31
C SER A 154 -15.55 2.15 1.80
N PHE A 155 -14.28 2.31 2.13
CA PHE A 155 -13.78 2.39 3.49
C PHE A 155 -12.85 3.60 3.58
N SER A 156 -12.88 4.31 4.70
CA SER A 156 -11.81 5.22 5.06
C SER A 156 -11.27 4.88 6.44
N VAL A 157 -9.97 5.05 6.60
CA VAL A 157 -9.29 5.00 7.87
C VAL A 157 -8.82 6.42 8.15
N ASN A 158 -9.40 7.05 9.15
CA ASN A 158 -8.87 8.27 9.73
C ASN A 158 -7.99 7.87 10.89
N ILE A 159 -6.74 8.30 10.91
CA ILE A 159 -5.85 8.03 12.02
C ILE A 159 -5.93 9.22 12.94
N ALA A 160 -6.21 8.96 14.22
CA ALA A 160 -6.50 9.99 15.21
C ALA A 160 -7.81 10.74 14.96
N SER A 161 -8.36 11.34 16.02
CA SER A 161 -9.25 12.48 15.87
C SER A 161 -8.60 13.56 15.00
N ASP A 162 -9.37 14.52 14.47
CA ASP A 162 -8.95 15.52 13.48
C ASP A 162 -7.71 16.40 13.87
N ASP A 163 -7.05 16.15 15.00
CA ASP A 163 -6.03 16.97 15.65
C ASP A 163 -4.62 16.34 15.78
N HIS A 164 -4.33 15.13 15.29
CA HIS A 164 -2.95 14.61 15.38
C HIS A 164 -1.99 15.45 14.51
N PRO A 165 -0.89 15.96 15.07
CA PRO A 165 0.09 16.75 14.32
C PRO A 165 0.63 15.99 13.12
N MET A 166 0.86 16.70 12.01
CA MET A 166 1.49 16.15 10.81
C MET A 166 2.59 17.11 10.38
N ASP A 167 3.51 17.42 11.29
CA ASP A 167 4.66 18.28 11.04
C ASP A 167 5.97 17.48 11.07
N GLY A 168 7.09 18.16 10.81
CA GLY A 168 8.39 17.50 10.72
C GLY A 168 8.86 16.86 12.03
N ASP A 169 8.37 17.32 13.17
CA ASP A 169 8.77 16.80 14.48
C ASP A 169 7.79 15.73 14.99
N HIS A 170 6.51 15.83 14.65
CA HIS A 170 5.45 14.95 15.10
C HIS A 170 4.45 14.63 13.98
N HIS A 171 4.45 13.39 13.52
CA HIS A 171 3.54 12.93 12.46
C HIS A 171 3.30 11.42 12.50
N ILE A 172 2.19 11.02 11.87
CA ILE A 172 1.94 9.63 11.50
C ILE A 172 2.79 9.30 10.26
N ALA A 173 3.82 8.47 10.42
CA ALA A 173 4.72 8.15 9.31
C ALA A 173 4.07 7.15 8.33
N PHE A 174 3.34 6.17 8.85
CA PHE A 174 2.64 5.19 8.03
C PHE A 174 1.45 4.53 8.72
N VAL A 175 0.59 3.94 7.89
CA VAL A 175 -0.44 2.98 8.28
C VAL A 175 -0.27 1.66 7.56
N ILE A 176 -0.59 0.58 8.27
CA ILE A 176 -0.70 -0.76 7.72
C ILE A 176 -2.16 -1.17 7.73
N LEU A 177 -2.70 -1.51 6.57
CA LEU A 177 -4.00 -2.16 6.43
C LEU A 177 -3.77 -3.66 6.28
N GLN A 178 -4.22 -4.46 7.23
CA GLN A 178 -4.15 -5.91 7.18
C GLN A 178 -5.43 -6.50 6.58
N TYR A 179 -5.28 -7.50 5.72
CA TYR A 179 -6.37 -8.27 5.09
C TYR A 179 -6.19 -9.76 5.42
N GLU A 180 -7.16 -10.59 5.03
CA GLU A 180 -7.03 -12.04 5.22
C GLU A 180 -5.80 -12.62 4.49
N LYS A 181 -5.48 -12.06 3.31
CA LYS A 181 -4.42 -12.58 2.43
C LYS A 181 -3.29 -11.61 2.13
N GLY A 182 -3.06 -10.63 3.01
CA GLY A 182 -1.97 -9.69 2.81
C GLY A 182 -2.06 -8.46 3.69
N TYR A 183 -1.27 -7.47 3.32
CA TYR A 183 -1.27 -6.17 3.95
C TYR A 183 -0.93 -5.09 2.94
N ARG A 184 -1.19 -3.84 3.31
CA ARG A 184 -0.79 -2.66 2.54
C ARG A 184 -0.23 -1.63 3.50
N VAL A 185 0.97 -1.14 3.23
CA VAL A 185 1.54 0.01 3.98
C VAL A 185 1.27 1.29 3.20
N VAL A 186 0.81 2.34 3.86
CA VAL A 186 0.60 3.68 3.30
C VAL A 186 1.46 4.64 4.07
N TYR A 187 2.40 5.31 3.40
CA TYR A 187 3.23 6.34 3.99
C TYR A 187 2.58 7.71 3.82
N PHE A 188 2.81 8.60 4.78
CA PHE A 188 2.37 9.99 4.72
C PHE A 188 3.59 10.90 4.63
N ASP A 189 3.48 11.96 3.83
CA ASP A 189 4.43 13.07 3.86
C ASP A 189 4.01 14.11 4.92
N GLU A 190 4.93 14.98 5.35
CA GLU A 190 4.62 16.10 6.24
C GLU A 190 3.49 16.99 5.68
N GLY A 191 2.59 17.43 6.55
CA GLY A 191 1.42 18.25 6.24
C GLY A 191 0.27 17.49 5.57
N GLU A 192 0.41 16.20 5.29
CA GLU A 192 -0.69 15.38 4.78
C GLU A 192 -1.67 15.03 5.90
N LYS A 193 -2.98 15.18 5.67
CA LYS A 193 -3.97 14.63 6.60
C LYS A 193 -3.74 13.11 6.71
N PRO A 194 -3.67 12.53 7.92
CA PRO A 194 -3.44 11.12 8.12
C PRO A 194 -4.77 10.37 7.91
N GLU A 195 -5.26 10.42 6.67
CA GLU A 195 -6.50 9.80 6.22
C GLU A 195 -6.17 8.92 5.01
N VAL A 196 -6.56 7.64 5.08
CA VAL A 196 -6.48 6.71 3.96
C VAL A 196 -7.89 6.37 3.48
N LYS A 197 -8.20 6.73 2.24
CA LYS A 197 -9.42 6.27 1.56
C LYS A 197 -9.10 5.09 0.67
N PHE A 198 -9.89 4.03 0.77
CA PHE A 198 -9.72 2.87 -0.09
C PHE A 198 -11.06 2.28 -0.53
N TYR A 199 -11.03 1.74 -1.74
CA TYR A 199 -12.15 1.05 -2.38
C TYR A 199 -11.72 -0.39 -2.58
N GLN A 200 -12.21 -1.30 -1.73
CA GLN A 200 -11.80 -2.69 -1.77
C GLN A 200 -12.99 -3.63 -1.55
N ASP A 201 -12.88 -4.80 -2.19
CA ASP A 201 -13.83 -5.90 -2.03
C ASP A 201 -13.46 -6.82 -0.85
N GLU A 202 -12.19 -6.77 -0.42
CA GLU A 202 -11.70 -7.55 0.72
C GLU A 202 -11.77 -6.70 1.99
N PRO A 203 -12.40 -7.20 3.07
CA PRO A 203 -12.46 -6.48 4.33
C PRO A 203 -11.06 -6.34 4.92
N VAL A 204 -10.74 -5.13 5.38
CA VAL A 204 -9.63 -4.93 6.31
C VAL A 204 -10.00 -5.65 7.61
N ILE A 205 -9.05 -6.41 8.17
CA ILE A 205 -9.22 -7.15 9.43
C ILE A 205 -8.50 -6.49 10.60
N ALA A 206 -7.48 -5.67 10.33
CA ALA A 206 -6.82 -4.83 11.31
C ALA A 206 -6.15 -3.62 10.65
N VAL A 207 -6.01 -2.54 11.39
CA VAL A 207 -5.31 -1.33 10.98
C VAL A 207 -4.26 -0.98 12.01
N TYR A 208 -3.02 -0.79 11.57
CA TYR A 208 -1.93 -0.32 12.41
C TYR A 208 -1.53 1.09 11.99
N ALA A 209 -1.26 1.97 12.95
CA ALA A 209 -0.77 3.33 12.70
C ALA A 209 0.49 3.60 13.50
N TYR A 210 1.54 4.10 12.85
CA TYR A 210 2.80 4.45 13.50
C TYR A 210 3.00 5.95 13.54
N CYS A 211 3.09 6.48 14.76
CA CYS A 211 3.55 7.84 15.04
C CYS A 211 5.05 7.82 15.34
N ASN A 212 5.81 8.76 14.78
CA ASN A 212 7.25 8.86 15.00
C ASN A 212 7.63 9.14 16.47
N GLN A 213 6.73 9.72 17.27
CA GLN A 213 6.93 9.99 18.70
C GLN A 213 6.27 8.95 19.62
N HIS A 214 5.06 8.52 19.27
CA HIS A 214 4.21 7.71 20.17
C HIS A 214 4.18 6.22 19.82
N GLY A 215 4.88 5.79 18.78
CA GLY A 215 5.01 4.38 18.43
C GLY A 215 3.81 3.84 17.64
N LEU A 216 3.63 2.52 17.69
CA LEU A 216 2.69 1.78 16.86
C LEU A 216 1.39 1.44 17.61
N TRP A 217 0.26 1.75 16.99
CA TRP A 217 -1.08 1.47 17.50
C TRP A 217 -1.80 0.49 16.56
N CYS A 218 -2.76 -0.28 17.06
CA CYS A 218 -3.53 -1.24 16.27
C CYS A 218 -5.00 -1.26 16.69
N ILE A 219 -5.90 -1.37 15.72
CA ILE A 219 -7.32 -1.67 15.92
C ILE A 219 -7.73 -2.86 15.05
N GLU A 220 -8.48 -3.81 15.60
CA GLU A 220 -9.13 -4.87 14.83
C GLU A 220 -10.44 -4.35 14.22
N ALA A 221 -10.73 -4.76 12.98
CA ALA A 221 -11.82 -4.22 12.16
C ALA A 221 -13.07 -5.11 12.11
#